data_AF-A0AAW2EU43-F1
#
_entry.id   AF-A0AAW2EU43-F1
#
_cell.length_a   1.000
_cell.length_b   1.000
_cell.length_c   1.000
_cell.angle_alpha   90.00
_cell.angle_beta   90.00
_cell.angle_gamma   90.00
#
_symmetry.space_group_name_H-M   'P 1'
#
loop_
_entity.id
_entity.type
_entity.pdbx_description
1 polymer ?
#
loop_
_entity_poly.entity_id
_entity_poly.type
_entity_poly.pdbx_seq_one_letter_code
_entity_poly.pdbx_strand_id
1 'polypeptide(L)'
;MSRLIHAKDIIGFLFLIAQTTNCFSDEYNETFFKLLSVYLTLLVFQMDMLYMNCVCVLKACFKRIDDNLVNLRELVISDEPHLLRRVYHEQKNPFLLMEIKALKKRHLMVSDTVQMLNDIFSLQLLATIVMTFAEITFSLYFYIVQWKESVPIVNLEKQIWHAYFITSLLYYSVKMGFVVWACDTGKDQALEIGTTVHDVLINTSDKQLKDELQLFSLQVLHRENTFCAKGLVVDASLLTAIVGSITTYLLILIQFLVTSKSCSKSTSNTTQAT
;
A
#
# COMPACT_ATOMS: atom_id res chain seq x y z
N MET A 1 11.41 -0.69 -14.09
CA MET A 1 10.32 -0.33 -13.17
C MET A 1 9.02 -0.01 -13.90
N SER A 2 8.98 0.99 -14.80
CA SER A 2 7.74 1.39 -15.51
C SER A 2 6.98 0.24 -16.20
N ARG A 3 7.66 -0.68 -16.91
CA ARG A 3 6.99 -1.82 -17.57
C ARG A 3 6.23 -2.74 -16.61
N LEU A 4 6.76 -2.99 -15.41
CA LEU A 4 6.10 -3.84 -14.41
C LEU A 4 4.89 -3.14 -13.78
N ILE A 5 5.00 -1.83 -13.57
CA ILE A 5 3.92 -0.98 -13.04
C ILE A 5 2.72 -1.01 -14.00
N HIS A 6 2.95 -0.83 -15.30
CA HIS A 6 1.85 -0.86 -16.27
C HIS A 6 1.34 -2.29 -16.54
N ALA A 7 2.20 -3.30 -16.49
CA ALA A 7 1.79 -4.69 -16.68
C ALA A 7 0.80 -5.16 -15.60
N LYS A 8 1.04 -4.82 -14.32
CA LYS A 8 0.09 -5.19 -13.25
C LYS A 8 -1.30 -4.58 -13.45
N ASP A 9 -1.36 -3.35 -13.96
CA ASP A 9 -2.62 -2.63 -14.17
C ASP A 9 -3.44 -3.28 -15.29
N ILE A 10 -2.77 -3.59 -16.40
CA ILE A 10 -3.40 -4.26 -17.55
C ILE A 10 -3.91 -5.63 -17.14
N ILE A 11 -3.10 -6.43 -16.44
CA ILE A 11 -3.49 -7.76 -15.98
C ILE A 11 -4.69 -7.69 -15.04
N GLY A 12 -4.67 -6.79 -14.05
CA GLY A 12 -5.78 -6.64 -13.11
C GLY A 12 -7.06 -6.12 -13.77
N PHE A 13 -6.94 -5.22 -14.75
CA PHE A 13 -8.08 -4.74 -15.53
C PHE A 13 -8.72 -5.85 -16.36
N LEU A 14 -7.90 -6.63 -17.09
CA LEU A 14 -8.39 -7.77 -17.88
C LEU A 14 -9.04 -8.84 -16.98
N PHE A 15 -8.48 -9.07 -15.80
CA PHE A 15 -9.05 -9.98 -14.82
C PHE A 15 -10.45 -9.55 -14.34
N LEU A 16 -10.66 -8.26 -14.06
CA LEU A 16 -11.97 -7.75 -13.68
C LEU A 16 -13.00 -7.85 -14.81
N ILE A 17 -12.58 -7.57 -16.05
CA ILE A 17 -13.45 -7.75 -17.23
C ILE A 17 -13.84 -9.21 -17.40
N ALA A 18 -12.89 -10.15 -17.23
CA ALA A 18 -13.18 -11.59 -17.33
C ALA A 18 -14.15 -12.08 -16.23
N GLN A 19 -14.16 -11.47 -15.04
CA GLN A 19 -15.17 -11.78 -14.03
C GLN A 19 -16.56 -11.22 -14.39
N THR A 20 -16.60 -10.14 -15.18
CA THR A 20 -17.84 -9.45 -15.57
C THR A 20 -18.70 -10.27 -16.52
N THR A 21 -18.09 -11.13 -17.35
CA THR A 21 -18.82 -11.96 -18.33
C THR A 21 -19.82 -12.94 -17.72
N ASN A 22 -19.82 -13.13 -16.39
CA ASN A 22 -20.81 -13.92 -15.65
C ASN A 22 -22.08 -13.13 -15.25
N CYS A 23 -22.26 -11.87 -15.68
CA CYS A 23 -23.30 -10.97 -15.13
C CYS A 23 -24.61 -10.84 -15.92
N PHE A 24 -24.93 -11.71 -16.88
CA PHE A 24 -26.21 -11.64 -17.59
C PHE A 24 -27.34 -12.31 -16.76
N SER A 25 -28.31 -11.51 -16.31
CA SER A 25 -29.60 -11.96 -15.73
C SER A 25 -30.70 -11.83 -16.77
N ASP A 26 -31.77 -12.61 -16.65
CA ASP A 26 -32.96 -12.49 -17.51
C ASP A 26 -33.76 -11.19 -17.24
N GLU A 27 -33.58 -10.55 -16.08
CA GLU A 27 -34.24 -9.29 -15.72
C GLU A 27 -33.40 -8.04 -16.06
N TYR A 28 -34.04 -7.08 -16.74
CA TYR A 28 -33.41 -5.81 -17.16
C TYR A 28 -32.91 -4.96 -15.99
N ASN A 29 -33.67 -4.86 -14.90
CA ASN A 29 -33.30 -4.06 -13.73
C ASN A 29 -32.09 -4.66 -13.01
N GLU A 30 -32.07 -5.97 -12.79
CA GLU A 30 -30.92 -6.65 -12.18
C GLU A 30 -29.65 -6.49 -13.04
N THR A 31 -29.80 -6.60 -14.36
CA THR A 31 -28.70 -6.42 -15.31
C THR A 31 -28.13 -5.00 -15.24
N PHE A 32 -28.98 -3.97 -15.12
CA PHE A 32 -28.53 -2.59 -14.96
C PHE A 32 -27.73 -2.37 -13.67
N PHE A 33 -28.22 -2.86 -12.52
CA PHE A 33 -27.50 -2.74 -11.25
C PHE A 33 -26.16 -3.49 -11.26
N LYS A 34 -26.10 -4.68 -11.88
CA LYS A 34 -24.85 -5.43 -12.07
C LYS A 34 -23.85 -4.67 -12.93
N LEU A 35 -24.29 -4.08 -14.05
CA LEU A 35 -23.43 -3.25 -14.91
C LEU A 35 -22.91 -2.01 -14.17
N LEU A 36 -23.76 -1.33 -13.40
CA LEU A 36 -23.35 -0.19 -12.57
C LEU A 36 -22.32 -0.61 -11.52
N SER A 37 -22.55 -1.74 -10.83
CA SER A 37 -21.62 -2.27 -9.84
C SER A 37 -20.25 -2.58 -10.44
N VAL A 38 -20.22 -3.23 -11.61
CA VAL A 38 -18.96 -3.52 -12.32
C VAL A 38 -18.24 -2.23 -12.70
N TYR A 39 -18.98 -1.25 -13.22
CA TYR A 39 -18.40 0.04 -13.58
C TYR A 39 -17.76 0.73 -12.37
N LEU A 40 -18.44 0.75 -11.22
CA LEU A 40 -17.91 1.30 -9.98
C LEU A 40 -16.66 0.53 -9.52
N THR A 41 -16.65 -0.80 -9.59
CA THR A 41 -15.48 -1.63 -9.24
C THR A 41 -14.28 -1.33 -10.14
N LEU A 42 -14.51 -1.18 -11.46
CA LEU A 42 -13.46 -0.79 -12.41
C LEU A 42 -12.92 0.61 -12.11
N LEU A 43 -13.79 1.55 -11.79
CA LEU A 43 -13.41 2.92 -11.44
C LEU A 43 -12.56 2.94 -10.16
N VAL A 44 -12.99 2.26 -9.10
CA VAL A 44 -12.21 2.13 -7.85
C VAL A 44 -10.86 1.48 -8.12
N PHE A 45 -10.82 0.41 -8.93
CA PHE A 45 -9.57 -0.23 -9.31
C PHE A 45 -8.61 0.73 -10.03
N GLN A 46 -9.11 1.50 -11.01
CA GLN A 46 -8.29 2.49 -11.71
C GLN A 46 -7.74 3.56 -10.77
N MET A 47 -8.55 4.03 -9.82
CA MET A 47 -8.11 5.01 -8.82
C MET A 47 -7.04 4.43 -7.88
N ASP A 48 -7.22 3.20 -7.41
CA ASP A 48 -6.23 2.51 -6.56
C ASP A 48 -4.92 2.27 -7.32
N MET A 49 -4.99 1.87 -8.59
CA MET A 49 -3.81 1.67 -9.43
C MET A 49 -3.09 2.99 -9.75
N LEU A 50 -3.84 4.06 -10.03
CA LEU A 50 -3.27 5.40 -10.21
C LEU A 50 -2.50 5.85 -8.98
N TYR A 51 -3.10 5.72 -7.79
CA TYR A 51 -2.44 6.02 -6.52
C TYR A 51 -1.13 5.23 -6.37
N MET A 52 -1.18 3.91 -6.55
CA MET A 52 0.00 3.05 -6.48
C MET A 52 1.10 3.45 -7.45
N ASN A 53 0.73 3.85 -8.66
CA ASN A 53 1.69 4.27 -9.68
C ASN A 53 2.38 5.57 -9.26
N CYS A 54 1.64 6.52 -8.69
CA CYS A 54 2.21 7.74 -8.11
C CYS A 54 3.19 7.42 -6.97
N VAL A 55 2.81 6.54 -6.04
CA VAL A 55 3.70 6.10 -4.95
C VAL A 55 4.99 5.46 -5.50
N CYS A 56 4.87 4.58 -6.51
CA CYS A 56 6.04 3.95 -7.14
C CYS A 56 6.96 4.97 -7.84
N VAL A 57 6.39 6.00 -8.48
CA VAL A 57 7.17 7.08 -9.11
C VAL A 57 7.88 7.91 -8.04
N LEU A 58 7.19 8.28 -6.96
CA LEU A 58 7.78 9.00 -5.83
C LEU A 58 8.91 8.21 -5.18
N LYS A 59 8.73 6.91 -4.97
CA LYS A 59 9.80 6.01 -4.53
C LYS A 59 11.01 6.04 -5.46
N ALA A 60 10.80 5.99 -6.78
CA ALA A 60 11.89 6.09 -7.75
C ALA A 60 12.59 7.47 -7.71
N CYS A 61 11.85 8.55 -7.44
CA CYS A 61 12.42 9.87 -7.23
C CYS A 61 13.28 9.94 -5.97
N PHE A 62 12.82 9.37 -4.85
CA PHE A 62 13.62 9.27 -3.62
C PHE A 62 14.88 8.45 -3.85
N LYS A 63 14.76 7.27 -4.46
CA LYS A 63 15.91 6.44 -4.81
C LYS A 63 16.94 7.19 -5.67
N ARG A 64 16.48 7.97 -6.65
CA ARG A 64 17.38 8.78 -7.48
C ARG A 64 18.10 9.88 -6.68
N ILE A 65 17.46 10.46 -5.67
CA ILE A 65 18.11 11.44 -4.79
C ILE A 65 19.19 10.73 -3.97
N ASP A 66 18.85 9.56 -3.43
CA ASP A 66 19.76 8.73 -2.65
C ASP A 66 20.99 8.27 -3.46
N ASP A 67 20.78 7.73 -4.66
CA ASP A 67 21.87 7.33 -5.57
C ASP A 67 22.84 8.51 -5.86
N ASN A 68 22.31 9.73 -6.04
CA ASN A 68 23.15 10.91 -6.24
C ASN A 68 23.91 11.31 -4.97
N LEU A 69 23.32 11.13 -3.79
CA LEU A 69 24.01 11.37 -2.51
C LEU A 69 25.14 10.36 -2.28
N VAL A 70 24.94 9.09 -2.65
CA VAL A 70 25.98 8.07 -2.60
C VAL A 70 27.13 8.41 -3.55
N ASN A 71 26.84 8.83 -4.78
CA ASN A 71 27.87 9.28 -5.72
C ASN A 71 28.64 10.50 -5.18
N LEU A 72 27.96 11.45 -4.54
CA LEU A 72 28.60 12.58 -3.87
C LEU A 72 29.52 12.14 -2.73
N ARG A 73 29.11 11.12 -1.95
CA ARG A 73 29.94 10.55 -0.88
C ARG A 73 31.25 9.98 -1.42
N GLU A 74 31.21 9.23 -2.51
CA GLU A 74 32.41 8.68 -3.15
C GLU A 74 33.37 9.79 -3.61
N LEU A 75 32.84 10.90 -4.13
CA LEU A 75 33.63 12.09 -4.50
C LEU A 75 34.28 12.74 -3.26
N VAL A 76 33.56 12.83 -2.14
CA VAL A 76 34.09 13.41 -0.89
C VAL A 76 35.20 12.54 -0.29
N ILE A 77 35.02 11.22 -0.26
CA ILE A 77 36.01 10.28 0.30
C ILE A 77 37.25 10.17 -0.60
N SER A 78 37.07 10.19 -1.93
CA SER A 78 38.21 10.10 -2.87
C SER A 78 39.09 11.35 -2.91
N ASP A 79 38.59 12.52 -2.51
CA ASP A 79 39.39 13.74 -2.35
C ASP A 79 40.30 13.68 -1.08
N GLU A 80 39.95 12.84 -0.09
CA GLU A 80 40.61 12.79 1.23
C GLU A 80 42.11 12.38 1.20
N PRO A 81 42.56 11.38 0.41
CA PRO A 81 43.99 11.02 0.30
C PRO A 81 44.84 12.11 -0.38
N HIS A 82 44.23 12.94 -1.22
CA HIS A 82 44.92 14.00 -1.97
C HIS A 82 45.03 15.33 -1.19
N LEU A 83 44.16 15.54 -0.18
CA LEU A 83 44.11 16.75 0.62
C LEU A 83 45.09 16.79 1.80
N LEU A 84 45.63 15.66 2.26
CA LEU A 84 46.76 15.64 3.20
C LEU A 84 47.99 16.40 2.68
N ARG A 85 48.09 16.63 1.36
CA ARG A 85 49.15 17.44 0.73
C ARG A 85 48.79 18.94 0.57
N ARG A 86 47.54 19.33 0.79
CA ARG A 86 47.00 20.66 0.41
C ARG A 86 46.44 21.45 1.60
N VAL A 87 47.09 21.34 2.76
CA VAL A 87 46.69 21.84 4.08
C VAL A 87 46.53 23.39 4.19
N TYR A 88 46.43 24.18 3.12
CA TYR A 88 46.32 25.65 3.25
C TYR A 88 45.39 26.38 2.29
N HIS A 89 44.68 25.69 1.39
CA HIS A 89 43.63 26.35 0.62
C HIS A 89 42.27 25.96 1.17
N GLU A 90 41.52 26.96 1.62
CA GLU A 90 40.07 26.97 1.71
C GLU A 90 39.48 26.43 0.40
N GLN A 91 39.40 25.11 0.26
CA GLN A 91 38.88 24.47 -0.93
C GLN A 91 37.37 24.47 -0.81
N LYS A 92 36.78 25.67 -0.93
CA LYS A 92 35.40 25.85 -1.38
C LYS A 92 35.26 24.97 -2.62
N ASN A 93 34.56 23.84 -2.51
CA ASN A 93 34.14 23.08 -3.68
C ASN A 93 32.73 23.60 -4.05
N PRO A 94 32.63 24.73 -4.80
CA PRO A 94 31.33 25.35 -5.10
C PRO A 94 30.41 24.39 -5.86
N PHE A 95 31.00 23.43 -6.58
CA PHE A 95 30.28 22.38 -7.28
C PHE A 95 29.52 21.44 -6.34
N LEU A 96 30.19 20.83 -5.35
CA LEU A 96 29.54 19.93 -4.37
C LEU A 96 28.45 20.65 -3.58
N LEU A 97 28.72 21.90 -3.17
CA LEU A 97 27.73 22.72 -2.46
C LEU A 97 26.51 23.01 -3.33
N MET A 98 26.71 23.32 -4.62
CA MET A 98 25.62 23.55 -5.56
C MET A 98 24.79 22.28 -5.79
N GLU A 99 25.45 21.12 -5.86
CA GLU A 99 24.80 19.82 -6.04
C GLU A 99 23.97 19.41 -4.82
N ILE A 100 24.50 19.55 -3.60
CA ILE A 100 23.76 19.30 -2.36
C ILE A 100 22.54 20.22 -2.26
N LYS A 101 22.69 21.52 -2.56
CA LYS A 101 21.55 22.46 -2.60
C LYS A 101 20.50 22.04 -3.62
N ALA A 102 20.92 21.54 -4.79
CA ALA A 102 20.00 21.03 -5.79
C ALA A 102 19.27 19.75 -5.33
N LEU A 103 19.97 18.82 -4.67
CA LEU A 103 19.38 17.59 -4.13
C LEU A 103 18.39 17.89 -3.02
N LYS A 104 18.73 18.77 -2.09
CA LYS A 104 17.84 19.25 -1.03
C LYS A 104 16.56 19.88 -1.59
N LYS A 105 16.68 20.72 -2.63
CA LYS A 105 15.52 21.32 -3.32
C LYS A 105 14.67 20.25 -4.02
N ARG A 106 15.29 19.25 -4.66
CA ARG A 106 14.57 18.12 -5.25
C ARG A 106 13.83 17.30 -4.20
N HIS A 107 14.48 16.99 -3.07
CA HIS A 107 13.86 16.30 -1.95
C HIS A 107 12.65 17.08 -1.42
N LEU A 108 12.75 18.41 -1.31
CA LEU A 108 11.62 19.26 -0.91
C LEU A 108 10.43 19.11 -1.86
N MET A 109 10.67 19.21 -3.17
CA MET A 109 9.62 19.07 -4.18
C MET A 109 8.97 17.67 -4.17
N VAL A 110 9.77 16.61 -4.02
CA VAL A 110 9.24 15.23 -3.94
C VAL A 110 8.42 15.07 -2.67
N SER A 111 8.89 15.58 -1.53
CA SER A 111 8.16 15.58 -0.27
C SER A 111 6.84 16.36 -0.31
N ASP A 112 6.84 17.55 -0.93
CA ASP A 112 5.59 18.31 -1.20
C ASP A 112 4.60 17.47 -2.02
N THR A 113 5.11 16.72 -3.01
CA THR A 113 4.28 15.86 -3.85
C THR A 113 3.71 14.68 -3.08
N VAL A 114 4.45 14.10 -2.12
CA VAL A 114 3.92 13.07 -1.20
C VAL A 114 2.76 13.63 -0.38
N GLN A 115 2.91 14.86 0.16
CA GLN A 115 1.85 15.51 0.93
C GLN A 115 0.60 15.76 0.07
N MET A 116 0.78 16.27 -1.15
CA MET A 116 -0.34 16.46 -2.10
C MET A 116 -1.02 15.13 -2.44
N LEU A 117 -0.25 14.05 -2.64
CA LEU A 117 -0.79 12.73 -2.92
C LEU A 117 -1.64 12.22 -1.75
N ASN A 118 -1.14 12.37 -0.52
CA ASN A 118 -1.88 12.03 0.69
C ASN A 118 -3.17 12.84 0.78
N ASP A 119 -3.13 14.15 0.56
CA ASP A 119 -4.32 15.00 0.68
C ASP A 119 -5.39 14.61 -0.35
N ILE A 120 -5.02 14.41 -1.61
CA ILE A 120 -5.93 14.08 -2.72
C ILE A 120 -6.54 12.68 -2.56
N PHE A 121 -5.72 11.66 -2.26
CA PHE A 121 -6.17 10.27 -2.23
C PHE A 121 -6.59 9.80 -0.83
N SER A 122 -6.43 10.61 0.22
CA SER A 122 -6.71 10.22 1.60
C SER A 122 -8.09 9.60 1.80
N LEU A 123 -9.14 10.25 1.30
CA LEU A 123 -10.51 9.79 1.46
C LEU A 123 -10.79 8.53 0.63
N GLN A 124 -10.28 8.51 -0.60
CA GLN A 124 -10.42 7.36 -1.50
C GLN A 124 -9.75 6.12 -0.91
N LEU A 125 -8.52 6.26 -0.42
CA LEU A 125 -7.75 5.17 0.16
C LEU A 125 -8.41 4.64 1.45
N LEU A 126 -8.91 5.54 2.29
CA LEU A 126 -9.70 5.16 3.47
C LEU A 126 -10.95 4.36 3.09
N ALA A 127 -11.70 4.84 2.09
CA ALA A 127 -12.87 4.11 1.59
C ALA A 127 -12.48 2.74 1.03
N THR A 128 -11.41 2.64 0.24
CA THR A 128 -10.89 1.37 -0.29
C THR A 128 -10.52 0.41 0.83
N ILE A 129 -9.87 0.87 1.90
CA ILE A 129 -9.49 0.05 3.06
C ILE A 129 -10.75 -0.49 3.76
N VAL A 130 -11.71 0.38 4.06
CA VAL A 130 -12.95 -0.01 4.76
C VAL A 130 -13.78 -0.98 3.92
N MET A 131 -13.93 -0.71 2.62
CA MET A 131 -14.63 -1.60 1.69
C MET A 131 -13.93 -2.96 1.61
N THR A 132 -12.60 -2.98 1.48
CA THR A 132 -11.83 -4.24 1.42
C THR A 132 -11.97 -5.04 2.72
N PHE A 133 -11.91 -4.37 3.88
CA PHE A 133 -12.13 -5.01 5.17
C PHE A 133 -13.53 -5.62 5.29
N ALA A 134 -14.58 -4.87 4.92
CA ALA A 134 -15.95 -5.35 4.94
C ALA A 134 -16.16 -6.52 3.98
N GLU A 135 -15.72 -6.38 2.73
CA GLU A 135 -15.84 -7.42 1.70
C GLU A 135 -15.19 -8.72 2.12
N ILE A 136 -13.94 -8.69 2.61
CA ILE A 136 -13.25 -9.89 3.07
C ILE A 136 -13.95 -10.51 4.29
N THR A 137 -14.39 -9.69 5.25
CA THR A 137 -15.06 -10.19 6.47
C THR A 137 -16.39 -10.86 6.14
N PHE A 138 -17.26 -10.19 5.38
CA PHE A 138 -18.56 -10.75 4.99
C PHE A 138 -18.37 -11.98 4.10
N SER A 139 -17.44 -11.91 3.16
CA SER A 139 -17.08 -13.05 2.31
C SER A 139 -16.73 -14.28 3.14
N LEU A 140 -15.77 -14.16 4.05
CA LEU A 140 -15.35 -15.29 4.90
C LEU A 140 -16.48 -15.78 5.81
N TYR A 141 -17.31 -14.88 6.34
CA TYR A 141 -18.48 -15.25 7.14
C TYR A 141 -19.48 -16.10 6.34
N PHE A 142 -19.90 -15.65 5.16
CA PHE A 142 -20.85 -16.39 4.32
C PHE A 142 -20.29 -17.75 3.91
N TYR A 143 -18.99 -17.83 3.62
CA TYR A 143 -18.31 -19.08 3.34
C TYR A 143 -18.42 -20.07 4.52
N ILE A 144 -18.17 -19.61 5.75
CA ILE A 144 -18.29 -20.44 6.95
C ILE A 144 -19.73 -20.91 7.18
N VAL A 145 -20.72 -20.01 7.02
CA VAL A 145 -22.14 -20.35 7.17
C VAL A 145 -22.53 -21.44 6.17
N GLN A 146 -22.18 -21.27 4.89
CA GLN A 146 -22.51 -22.23 3.84
C GLN A 146 -21.80 -23.58 4.04
N TRP A 147 -20.54 -23.56 4.51
CA TRP A 147 -19.83 -24.78 4.87
C TRP A 147 -20.55 -25.56 5.99
N LYS A 148 -21.07 -24.85 6.98
CA LYS A 148 -21.72 -25.43 8.17
C LYS A 148 -23.13 -25.99 7.91
N GLU A 149 -23.83 -25.50 6.88
CA GLU A 149 -25.17 -25.98 6.52
C GLU A 149 -25.17 -27.35 5.79
N SER A 150 -24.01 -27.90 5.45
CA SER A 150 -23.85 -29.32 5.07
C SER A 150 -24.88 -29.83 4.06
N VAL A 151 -25.06 -29.13 2.93
CA VAL A 151 -25.79 -29.68 1.78
C VAL A 151 -24.77 -30.07 0.69
N PRO A 152 -24.38 -31.35 0.61
CA PRO A 152 -23.53 -31.88 -0.45
C PRO A 152 -24.40 -32.15 -1.67
N ILE A 153 -24.80 -31.09 -2.37
CA ILE A 153 -25.28 -31.21 -3.74
C ILE A 153 -24.23 -30.51 -4.59
N VAL A 154 -23.47 -31.30 -5.34
CA VAL A 154 -22.51 -30.82 -6.34
C VAL A 154 -23.34 -30.23 -7.49
N ASN A 155 -23.71 -28.97 -7.34
CA ASN A 155 -24.42 -28.22 -8.36
C ASN A 155 -23.41 -27.31 -9.08
N LEU A 156 -23.46 -27.26 -10.42
CA LEU A 156 -22.53 -26.47 -11.24
C LEU A 156 -22.55 -24.98 -10.85
N GLU A 157 -23.73 -24.45 -10.53
CA GLU A 157 -23.91 -23.08 -10.02
C GLU A 157 -23.17 -22.83 -8.71
N LYS A 158 -23.20 -23.81 -7.79
CA LYS A 158 -22.49 -23.71 -6.50
C LYS A 158 -20.98 -23.71 -6.71
N GLN A 159 -20.48 -24.50 -7.66
CA GLN A 159 -19.07 -24.52 -8.02
C GLN A 159 -18.61 -23.20 -8.67
N ILE A 160 -19.42 -22.62 -9.57
CA ILE A 160 -19.15 -21.31 -10.18
C ILE A 160 -19.13 -20.22 -9.12
N TRP A 161 -20.09 -20.24 -8.18
CA TRP A 161 -20.15 -19.29 -7.08
C TRP A 161 -18.93 -19.40 -6.15
N HIS A 162 -18.50 -20.62 -5.79
CA HIS A 162 -17.28 -20.83 -5.01
C HIS A 162 -16.01 -20.37 -5.75
N ALA A 163 -15.92 -20.60 -7.05
CA ALA A 163 -14.80 -20.12 -7.86
C ALA A 163 -14.77 -18.58 -7.87
N TYR A 164 -15.90 -17.94 -8.15
CA TYR A 164 -16.05 -16.49 -8.12
C TYR A 164 -15.67 -15.90 -6.75
N PHE A 165 -16.12 -16.54 -5.68
CA PHE A 165 -15.78 -16.20 -4.31
C PHE A 165 -14.28 -16.20 -4.04
N ILE A 166 -13.60 -17.32 -4.34
CA ILE A 166 -12.15 -17.44 -4.13
C ILE A 166 -11.41 -16.41 -4.97
N THR A 167 -11.83 -16.19 -6.22
CA THR A 167 -11.20 -15.19 -7.09
C THR A 167 -11.39 -13.76 -6.59
N SER A 168 -12.55 -13.44 -5.99
CA SER A 168 -12.83 -12.12 -5.42
C SER A 168 -12.01 -11.88 -4.15
N LEU A 169 -11.96 -12.86 -3.24
CA LEU A 169 -11.15 -12.80 -2.03
C LEU A 169 -9.66 -12.59 -2.36
N LEU A 170 -9.16 -13.34 -3.34
CA LEU A 170 -7.78 -13.23 -3.81
C LEU A 170 -7.52 -11.84 -4.40
N TYR A 171 -8.43 -11.33 -5.24
CA TYR A 171 -8.32 -10.00 -5.84
C TYR A 171 -8.19 -8.89 -4.79
N TYR A 172 -9.11 -8.83 -3.82
CA TYR A 172 -9.09 -7.79 -2.79
C TYR A 172 -7.83 -7.88 -1.92
N SER A 173 -7.42 -9.10 -1.55
CA SER A 173 -6.22 -9.34 -0.74
C SER A 173 -4.95 -8.92 -1.47
N VAL A 174 -4.81 -9.33 -2.75
CA VAL A 174 -3.65 -8.99 -3.59
C VAL A 174 -3.60 -7.48 -3.84
N LYS A 175 -4.73 -6.84 -4.15
CA LYS A 175 -4.81 -5.39 -4.36
C LYS A 175 -4.34 -4.62 -3.12
N MET A 176 -4.88 -4.95 -1.94
CA MET A 176 -4.50 -4.31 -0.68
C MET A 176 -3.02 -4.55 -0.36
N GLY A 177 -2.55 -5.78 -0.54
CA GLY A 177 -1.15 -6.14 -0.33
C GLY A 177 -0.19 -5.33 -1.20
N PHE A 178 -0.51 -5.13 -2.48
CA PHE A 178 0.30 -4.28 -3.35
C PHE A 178 0.31 -2.82 -2.92
N VAL A 179 -0.85 -2.26 -2.52
CA VAL A 179 -0.96 -0.86 -2.06
C VAL A 179 -0.09 -0.65 -0.82
N VAL A 180 -0.20 -1.53 0.17
CA VAL A 180 0.62 -1.49 1.38
C VAL A 180 2.09 -1.63 1.03
N TRP A 181 2.46 -2.61 0.21
CA TRP A 181 3.85 -2.84 -0.19
C TRP A 181 4.47 -1.61 -0.89
N ALA A 182 3.72 -0.95 -1.77
CA ALA A 182 4.19 0.25 -2.44
C ALA A 182 4.44 1.40 -1.45
N CYS A 183 3.53 1.60 -0.50
CA CYS A 183 3.63 2.65 0.52
C CYS A 183 4.77 2.38 1.51
N ASP A 184 4.84 1.15 2.03
CA ASP A 184 5.85 0.70 3.00
C ASP A 184 7.26 0.86 2.42
N THR A 185 7.48 0.31 1.23
CA THR A 185 8.80 0.42 0.58
C THR A 185 9.12 1.83 0.08
N GLY A 186 8.11 2.69 -0.14
CA GLY A 186 8.32 4.10 -0.45
C GLY A 186 8.76 4.90 0.79
N LYS A 187 8.14 4.61 1.94
CA LYS A 187 8.50 5.17 3.24
C LYS A 187 9.92 4.78 3.62
N ASP A 188 10.28 3.50 3.50
CA ASP A 188 11.63 3.02 3.80
C ASP A 188 12.70 3.71 2.94
N GLN A 189 12.45 3.86 1.64
CA GLN A 189 13.36 4.57 0.74
C GLN A 189 13.53 6.05 1.12
N ALA A 190 12.47 6.69 1.60
CA ALA A 190 12.54 8.08 2.05
C ALA A 190 13.33 8.22 3.37
N LEU A 191 13.28 7.23 4.25
CA LEU A 191 14.08 7.17 5.48
C LEU A 191 15.57 6.91 5.17
N GLU A 192 15.87 6.07 4.18
CA GLU A 192 17.24 5.75 3.73
C GLU A 192 18.01 7.00 3.30
N ILE A 193 17.35 7.98 2.66
CA ILE A 193 17.97 9.28 2.33
C ILE A 193 18.52 9.96 3.58
N GLY A 194 17.82 9.89 4.70
CA GLY A 194 18.26 10.48 5.97
C GLY A 194 19.56 9.85 6.48
N THR A 195 19.68 8.52 6.36
CA THR A 195 20.90 7.81 6.72
C THR A 195 22.06 8.19 5.79
N THR A 196 21.83 8.24 4.48
CA THR A 196 22.86 8.62 3.50
C THR A 196 23.33 10.05 3.71
N VAL A 197 22.42 11.01 3.94
CA VAL A 197 22.77 12.41 4.25
C VAL A 197 23.63 12.49 5.51
N HIS A 198 23.29 11.74 6.56
CA HIS A 198 24.06 11.71 7.80
C HIS A 198 25.48 11.14 7.59
N ASP A 199 25.60 10.08 6.78
CA ASP A 199 26.90 9.51 6.42
C ASP A 199 27.77 10.51 5.64
N VAL A 200 27.21 11.27 4.69
CA VAL A 200 27.96 12.32 3.96
C VAL A 200 28.38 13.45 4.90
N LEU A 201 27.52 13.81 5.87
CA LEU A 201 27.79 14.84 6.86
C LEU A 201 29.00 14.49 7.75
N ILE A 202 29.11 13.24 8.19
CA ILE A 202 30.21 12.77 9.04
C ILE A 202 31.55 12.78 8.28
N ASN A 203 31.55 12.35 7.02
CA ASN A 203 32.77 12.22 6.22
C ASN A 203 33.28 13.53 5.60
N THR A 204 32.50 14.61 5.71
CA THR A 204 32.89 15.93 5.20
C THR A 204 33.77 16.68 6.19
N SER A 205 34.77 17.41 5.69
CA SER A 205 35.58 18.35 6.50
C SER A 205 35.25 19.83 6.25
N ASP A 206 34.58 20.17 5.13
CA ASP A 206 34.20 21.55 4.79
C ASP A 206 33.03 22.05 5.65
N LYS A 207 33.25 23.18 6.35
CA LYS A 207 32.26 23.81 7.23
C LYS A 207 30.99 24.26 6.50
N GLN A 208 31.10 24.86 5.31
CA GLN A 208 29.93 25.32 4.56
C GLN A 208 29.09 24.15 4.07
N LEU A 209 29.75 23.04 3.70
CA LEU A 209 29.09 21.82 3.27
C LEU A 209 28.39 21.12 4.44
N LYS A 210 29.03 21.11 5.63
CA LYS A 210 28.41 20.63 6.87
C LYS A 210 27.15 21.40 7.24
N ASP A 211 27.20 22.74 7.21
CA ASP A 211 26.04 23.57 7.56
C ASP A 211 24.84 23.26 6.64
N GLU A 212 25.08 23.09 5.34
CA GLU A 212 24.00 22.80 4.38
C GLU A 212 23.47 21.36 4.49
N LEU A 213 24.35 20.38 4.73
CA LEU A 213 23.97 18.98 4.98
C LEU A 213 23.22 18.82 6.31
N GLN A 214 23.58 19.58 7.35
CA GLN A 214 22.84 19.61 8.60
C GLN A 214 21.43 20.15 8.39
N LEU A 215 21.29 21.21 7.59
CA LEU A 215 19.97 21.74 7.23
C LEU A 215 19.17 20.75 6.35
N PHE A 216 19.84 19.99 5.48
CA PHE A 216 19.18 18.92 4.71
C PHE A 216 18.74 17.77 5.64
N SER A 217 19.59 17.31 6.55
CA SER A 217 19.26 16.28 7.54
C SER A 217 18.05 16.68 8.38
N LEU A 218 18.02 17.93 8.86
CA LEU A 218 16.87 18.48 9.59
C LEU A 218 15.60 18.49 8.72
N GLN A 219 15.72 18.84 7.44
CA GLN A 219 14.58 18.81 6.52
C GLN A 219 14.05 17.38 6.34
N VAL A 220 14.92 16.38 6.16
CA VAL A 220 14.50 14.97 6.03
C VAL A 220 13.79 14.51 7.31
N LEU A 221 14.33 14.87 8.48
CA LEU A 221 13.76 14.51 9.78
C LEU A 221 12.37 15.13 10.01
N HIS A 222 12.19 16.41 9.74
CA HIS A 222 10.93 17.11 10.03
C HIS A 222 9.80 16.82 9.03
N ARG A 223 10.11 16.35 7.82
CA ARG A 223 9.12 16.20 6.74
C ARG A 223 8.58 14.79 6.56
N GLU A 224 8.83 13.89 7.52
CA GLU A 224 8.35 12.49 7.58
C GLU A 224 7.49 12.09 6.36
N ASN A 225 8.15 11.57 5.31
CA ASN A 225 7.51 11.25 4.04
C ASN A 225 6.70 9.94 4.13
N THR A 226 5.73 9.91 5.05
CA THR A 226 4.84 8.77 5.27
C THR A 226 3.61 8.87 4.37
N PHE A 227 3.19 7.73 3.82
CA PHE A 227 1.96 7.64 3.04
C PHE A 227 0.77 7.38 3.97
N CYS A 228 -0.21 8.30 3.96
CA CYS A 228 -1.27 8.36 4.95
C CYS A 228 -2.64 8.59 4.34
N ALA A 229 -3.66 7.92 4.89
CA ALA A 229 -5.08 8.11 4.58
C ALA A 229 -5.81 8.74 5.78
N LYS A 230 -6.06 10.05 5.75
CA LYS A 230 -6.74 10.79 6.84
C LYS A 230 -6.12 10.55 8.24
N GLY A 231 -4.79 10.45 8.29
CA GLY A 231 -4.04 10.20 9.53
C GLY A 231 -3.76 8.72 9.82
N LEU A 232 -4.34 7.80 9.04
CA LEU A 232 -3.98 6.38 9.08
C LEU A 232 -2.74 6.13 8.23
N VAL A 233 -1.64 5.67 8.84
CA VAL A 233 -0.43 5.30 8.11
C VAL A 233 -0.69 4.00 7.33
N VAL A 234 -0.37 4.01 6.04
CA VAL A 234 -0.58 2.86 5.16
C VAL A 234 0.74 2.07 5.08
N ASP A 235 0.94 1.16 6.04
CA ASP A 235 2.14 0.33 6.15
C ASP A 235 1.82 -1.14 6.50
N ALA A 236 2.85 -1.97 6.66
CA ALA A 236 2.67 -3.39 7.00
C ALA A 236 1.91 -3.62 8.32
N SER A 237 1.97 -2.66 9.25
CA SER A 237 1.24 -2.73 10.53
C SER A 237 -0.27 -2.60 10.31
N LEU A 238 -0.70 -1.75 9.38
CA LEU A 238 -2.10 -1.64 8.98
C LEU A 238 -2.63 -2.98 8.44
N LEU A 239 -1.86 -3.66 7.59
CA LEU A 239 -2.27 -4.96 7.06
C LEU A 239 -2.43 -6.00 8.17
N THR A 240 -1.50 -6.02 9.13
CA THR A 240 -1.56 -6.91 10.30
C THR A 240 -2.78 -6.61 11.17
N ALA A 241 -3.09 -5.32 11.39
CA ALA A 241 -4.27 -4.89 12.14
C ALA A 241 -5.59 -5.30 11.45
N ILE A 242 -5.66 -5.16 10.11
CA ILE A 242 -6.81 -5.60 9.31
C ILE A 242 -7.01 -7.11 9.45
N VAL A 243 -5.96 -7.91 9.22
CA VAL A 243 -6.04 -9.37 9.30
C VAL A 243 -6.40 -9.84 10.72
N GLY A 244 -5.82 -9.22 11.75
CA GLY A 244 -6.14 -9.52 13.15
C GLY A 244 -7.60 -9.18 13.49
N SER A 245 -8.10 -8.04 13.01
CA SER A 245 -9.49 -7.63 13.19
C SER A 245 -10.46 -8.58 12.50
N ILE A 246 -10.21 -8.92 11.23
CA ILE A 246 -11.03 -9.89 10.48
C ILE A 246 -11.09 -11.22 11.23
N THR A 247 -9.94 -11.75 11.65
CA THR A 247 -9.87 -13.01 12.41
C THR A 247 -10.69 -12.95 13.69
N THR A 248 -10.59 -11.84 14.44
CA THR A 248 -11.33 -11.63 15.69
C THR A 248 -12.84 -11.59 15.45
N TYR A 249 -13.30 -10.82 14.46
CA TYR A 249 -14.72 -10.76 14.09
C TYR A 249 -15.26 -12.12 13.65
N LEU A 250 -14.50 -12.86 12.84
CA LEU A 250 -14.89 -14.20 12.41
C LEU A 250 -14.99 -15.16 13.59
N LEU A 251 -14.05 -15.14 14.53
CA LEU A 251 -14.12 -15.99 15.73
C LEU A 251 -15.37 -15.70 16.57
N ILE A 252 -15.69 -14.42 16.78
CA ILE A 252 -16.89 -14.01 17.50
C ILE A 252 -18.15 -14.51 16.77
N LEU A 253 -18.24 -14.32 15.45
CA LEU A 253 -19.37 -14.77 14.65
C LEU A 253 -19.51 -16.30 14.68
N ILE A 254 -18.41 -17.04 14.59
CA ILE A 254 -18.40 -18.51 14.72
C ILE A 254 -18.95 -18.94 16.08
N GLN A 255 -18.52 -18.28 17.17
CA GLN A 255 -19.01 -18.58 18.52
C GLN A 255 -20.53 -18.41 18.61
N PHE A 256 -21.09 -17.28 18.15
CA PHE A 256 -22.53 -17.07 18.10
C PHE A 256 -23.26 -18.13 17.25
N LEU A 257 -22.69 -18.48 16.10
CA LEU A 257 -23.24 -19.50 15.20
C LEU A 257 -23.22 -20.92 15.82
N VAL A 258 -22.26 -21.22 16.71
CA VAL A 258 -22.20 -22.50 17.43
C VAL A 258 -23.20 -22.52 18.58
N THR A 259 -23.24 -21.46 19.39
CA THR A 259 -24.14 -21.34 20.55
C THR A 259 -25.61 -21.40 20.16
N SER A 260 -26.02 -20.66 19.11
CA SER A 260 -27.41 -20.66 18.61
C SER A 260 -27.91 -22.06 18.23
N LYS A 261 -27.08 -22.88 17.56
CA LYS A 261 -27.43 -24.26 17.19
C LYS A 261 -27.54 -25.19 18.40
N SER A 262 -26.71 -24.97 19.43
CA SER A 262 -26.80 -25.73 20.68
C SER A 262 -28.14 -25.46 21.39
N CYS A 263 -28.55 -24.20 21.48
CA CYS A 263 -29.85 -23.82 22.04
C CYS A 263 -31.02 -24.41 21.24
N SER A 264 -30.98 -24.36 19.90
CA SER A 264 -32.00 -24.98 19.04
C SER A 264 -32.14 -26.49 19.28
N LYS A 265 -31.03 -27.24 19.36
CA LYS A 265 -31.06 -28.69 19.64
C LYS A 265 -31.64 -29.00 21.02
N SER A 266 -31.35 -28.17 22.03
CA SER A 266 -31.90 -28.35 23.37
C SER A 266 -33.43 -28.25 23.39
N THR A 267 -34.01 -27.30 22.65
CA THR A 267 -35.47 -27.11 22.60
C THR A 267 -36.18 -28.24 21.85
N SER A 268 -35.60 -28.77 20.76
CA SER A 268 -36.20 -29.87 19.99
C SER A 268 -36.27 -31.19 20.79
N ASN A 269 -35.29 -31.46 21.66
CA ASN A 269 -35.29 -32.67 22.48
C ASN A 269 -36.34 -32.64 23.60
N THR A 270 -36.79 -31.47 24.04
CA THR A 270 -37.79 -31.34 25.11
C THR A 270 -39.22 -31.55 24.59
N THR A 271 -39.50 -31.24 23.33
CA THR A 271 -40.83 -31.41 22.70
C THR A 271 -41.16 -32.83 22.24
N GLN A 272 -40.20 -33.77 22.25
CA GLN A 272 -40.45 -35.19 21.93
C GLN A 272 -40.74 -36.04 23.18
N ALA A 273 -40.77 -35.44 24.37
CA ALA A 273 -41.04 -36.11 25.64
C ALA A 273 -42.39 -35.66 26.24
N THR A 274 -43.47 -35.85 25.48
CA THR A 274 -44.87 -35.82 25.94
C THR A 274 -45.70 -36.64 24.97
#